data_AF-A0A3C1VG43-F1
#
_entry.id   AF-A0A3C1VG43-F1
#
_cell.length_a   1.000
_cell.length_b   1.000
_cell.length_c   1.000
_cell.angle_alpha   90.00
_cell.angle_beta   90.00
_cell.angle_gamma   90.00
#
_symmetry.space_group_name_H-M   'P 1'
#
loop_
_entity.id
_entity.type
_entity.pdbx_description
1 polymer ?
#
loop_
_entity_poly.entity_id
_entity_poly.type
_entity_poly.pdbx_seq_one_letter_code
_entity_poly.pdbx_strand_id
1 'polypeptide(L)'
;MKKLFILTVTAVCLGVSVLAASPSFKTLSKSGNAASPSEVIFPASPGDQLRIVNANWNSDTNNAVLSFSGGSTAFSIVETNQASTSVTNKINSTNGLAASSVLVLQHGGVCYAASVSTWNASTNSGFYGGTNVVLASGGWGVDTSVGDNVFLMDTPVTLPVGATTNAANGDAIYVAALPGRPVRVVLTPAFSTNKLNAVVGRYE
;
A
#
# COMPACT_ATOMS: atom_id res chain seq x y z
N MET A 1 -9.18 6.83 -82.20
CA MET A 1 -8.63 7.52 -81.00
C MET A 1 -9.72 7.53 -79.93
N LYS A 2 -9.61 6.70 -78.88
CA LYS A 2 -10.61 6.60 -77.80
C LYS A 2 -10.05 7.34 -76.57
N LYS A 3 -10.77 8.34 -76.07
CA LYS A 3 -10.35 9.19 -74.94
C LYS A 3 -10.72 8.50 -73.61
N LEU A 4 -9.74 8.34 -72.73
CA LEU A 4 -9.90 7.79 -71.38
C LEU A 4 -10.16 8.97 -70.41
N PHE A 5 -11.31 8.99 -69.75
CA PHE A 5 -11.62 9.95 -68.69
C PHE A 5 -11.04 9.45 -67.36
N ILE A 6 -10.24 10.28 -66.69
CA ILE A 6 -9.73 10.03 -65.34
C ILE A 6 -10.74 10.58 -64.33
N LEU A 7 -11.25 9.73 -63.44
CA LEU A 7 -12.14 10.10 -62.35
C LEU A 7 -11.30 10.26 -61.05
N THR A 8 -11.18 11.48 -60.53
CA THR A 8 -10.51 11.77 -59.26
C THR A 8 -11.48 11.56 -58.10
N VAL A 9 -11.24 10.55 -57.25
CA VAL A 9 -12.00 10.34 -56.01
C VAL A 9 -11.33 11.14 -54.89
N THR A 10 -12.00 12.18 -54.40
CA THR A 10 -11.56 12.93 -53.22
C THR A 10 -11.94 12.15 -51.97
N ALA A 11 -10.96 11.54 -51.31
CA ALA A 11 -11.17 10.86 -50.04
C ALA A 11 -11.37 11.90 -48.92
N VAL A 12 -12.58 11.96 -48.35
CA VAL A 12 -12.87 12.73 -47.15
C VAL A 12 -12.40 11.90 -45.95
N CYS A 13 -11.22 12.22 -45.41
CA CYS A 13 -10.77 11.71 -44.12
C CYS A 13 -11.63 12.33 -43.01
N LEU A 14 -12.62 11.58 -42.52
CA LEU A 14 -13.29 11.88 -41.25
C LEU A 14 -12.27 11.69 -40.13
N GLY A 15 -11.71 12.79 -39.65
CA GLY A 15 -10.89 12.81 -38.45
C GLY A 15 -11.74 12.39 -37.25
N VAL A 16 -11.54 11.16 -36.77
CA VAL A 16 -12.07 10.71 -35.49
C VAL A 16 -11.30 11.47 -34.41
N SER A 17 -11.88 12.54 -33.89
CA SER A 17 -11.40 13.19 -32.68
C SER A 17 -11.59 12.20 -31.53
N VAL A 18 -10.53 11.45 -31.22
CA VAL A 18 -10.43 10.71 -29.96
C VAL A 18 -10.39 11.78 -28.86
N LEU A 19 -11.55 12.02 -28.24
CA LEU A 19 -11.61 12.69 -26.95
C LEU A 19 -10.79 11.83 -25.99
N ALA A 20 -9.62 12.33 -25.60
CA ALA A 20 -8.86 11.72 -24.52
C ALA A 20 -9.80 11.60 -23.31
N ALA A 21 -10.08 10.36 -22.89
CA ALA A 21 -10.90 10.12 -21.72
C ALA A 21 -10.27 10.87 -20.54
N SER A 22 -11.07 11.65 -19.82
CA SER A 22 -10.61 12.29 -18.59
C SER A 22 -10.11 11.19 -17.63
N PRO A 23 -9.01 11.41 -16.89
CA PRO A 23 -8.49 10.39 -15.98
C PRO A 23 -9.60 9.96 -15.00
N SER A 24 -9.86 8.65 -14.91
CA SER A 24 -10.83 8.10 -13.97
C SER A 24 -10.12 7.81 -12.65
N PHE A 25 -10.46 8.56 -11.61
CA PHE A 25 -9.89 8.35 -10.28
C PHE A 25 -10.86 7.60 -9.37
N LYS A 26 -10.35 6.66 -8.58
CA LYS A 26 -11.11 6.05 -7.48
C LYS A 26 -10.66 6.65 -6.15
N THR A 27 -11.57 7.32 -5.45
CA THR A 27 -11.29 7.91 -4.13
C THR A 27 -11.76 6.98 -3.02
N LEU A 28 -10.88 6.70 -2.05
CA LEU A 28 -11.22 5.99 -0.81
C LEU A 28 -10.95 6.90 0.39
N SER A 29 -11.82 6.84 1.40
CA SER A 29 -11.60 7.49 2.69
C SER A 29 -11.72 6.47 3.82
N LYS A 30 -10.82 6.55 4.80
CA LYS A 30 -10.81 5.70 6.00
C LYS A 30 -10.38 6.50 7.22
N SER A 31 -10.93 6.18 8.39
CA SER A 31 -10.42 6.65 9.68
C SER A 31 -9.40 5.66 10.22
N GLY A 32 -8.52 6.13 11.11
CA GLY A 32 -7.60 5.27 11.84
C GLY A 32 -8.32 4.29 12.76
N ASN A 33 -7.62 3.22 13.13
CA ASN A 33 -8.08 2.34 14.21
C ASN A 33 -8.10 3.08 15.56
N ALA A 34 -8.94 2.61 16.49
CA ALA A 34 -8.94 3.10 17.87
C ALA A 34 -7.77 2.53 18.70
N ALA A 35 -7.06 1.54 18.14
CA ALA A 35 -5.88 0.94 18.74
C ALA A 35 -4.64 1.82 18.52
N SER A 36 -3.62 1.55 19.31
CA SER A 36 -2.39 2.34 19.33
C SER A 36 -1.26 1.56 18.65
N PRO A 37 -0.65 2.04 17.54
CA PRO A 37 -0.80 3.37 16.93
C PRO A 37 -2.04 3.52 16.04
N SER A 38 -2.51 4.76 15.91
CA SER A 38 -3.56 5.12 14.93
C SER A 38 -3.03 4.97 13.50
N GLU A 39 -3.62 4.04 12.76
CA GLU A 39 -3.15 3.62 11.44
C GLU A 39 -4.30 3.52 10.41
N VAL A 40 -4.00 3.95 9.18
CA VAL A 40 -4.83 3.69 8.00
C VAL A 40 -3.99 2.99 6.94
N ILE A 41 -4.51 1.89 6.39
CA ILE A 41 -3.92 1.20 5.24
C ILE A 41 -4.91 1.19 4.07
N PHE A 42 -4.42 1.67 2.94
CA PHE A 42 -5.06 1.56 1.64
C PHE A 42 -4.54 0.31 0.93
N PRO A 43 -5.42 -0.61 0.50
CA PRO A 43 -5.01 -1.86 -0.14
C PRO A 43 -4.33 -1.60 -1.48
N ALA A 44 -3.57 -2.59 -1.96
CA ALA A 44 -3.06 -2.57 -3.31
C ALA A 44 -4.22 -2.63 -4.33
N SER A 45 -4.12 -1.84 -5.41
CA SER A 45 -5.01 -1.92 -6.57
C SER A 45 -4.16 -2.17 -7.81
N PRO A 46 -4.30 -3.32 -8.51
CA PRO A 46 -3.45 -3.65 -9.64
C PRO A 46 -3.47 -2.56 -10.72
N GLY A 47 -2.29 -2.06 -11.10
CA GLY A 47 -2.14 -1.07 -12.16
C GLY A 47 -2.26 0.39 -11.70
N ASP A 48 -2.94 0.66 -10.58
CA ASP A 48 -3.16 2.03 -10.11
C ASP A 48 -2.01 2.50 -9.21
N GLN A 49 -1.65 3.78 -9.32
CA GLN A 49 -0.80 4.46 -8.34
C GLN A 49 -1.67 5.10 -7.26
N LEU A 50 -1.33 4.90 -5.99
CA LEU A 50 -2.03 5.57 -4.91
C LEU A 50 -1.35 6.88 -4.51
N ARG A 51 -2.18 7.90 -4.37
CA ARG A 51 -1.84 9.20 -3.81
C ARG A 51 -2.70 9.54 -2.59
N ILE A 52 -2.10 10.05 -1.52
CA ILE A 52 -2.82 10.63 -0.38
C ILE A 52 -3.05 12.12 -0.65
N VAL A 53 -4.31 12.57 -0.61
CA VAL A 53 -4.71 13.96 -0.92
C VAL A 53 -5.25 14.72 0.30
N ASN A 54 -5.71 13.98 1.31
CA ASN A 54 -6.10 14.55 2.59
C ASN A 54 -5.68 13.62 3.74
N ALA A 55 -5.23 14.22 4.84
CA ALA A 55 -5.12 13.56 6.13
C ALA A 55 -5.61 14.54 7.21
N ASN A 56 -6.56 14.12 8.03
CA ASN A 56 -7.09 14.83 9.18
C ASN A 56 -6.75 14.03 10.44
N TRP A 57 -6.18 14.70 11.43
CA TRP A 57 -5.72 14.08 12.67
C TRP A 57 -6.01 14.92 13.91
N ASN A 58 -5.95 14.25 15.04
CA ASN A 58 -5.88 14.83 16.37
C ASN A 58 -4.67 14.26 17.11
N SER A 59 -3.88 15.11 17.75
CA SER A 59 -2.75 14.72 18.57
C SER A 59 -2.66 15.61 19.81
N ASP A 60 -2.37 15.01 20.95
CA ASP A 60 -2.07 15.72 22.20
C ASP A 60 -0.57 15.70 22.55
N THR A 61 0.26 15.17 21.64
CA THR A 61 1.70 14.99 21.88
C THR A 61 2.55 15.96 21.06
N ASN A 62 3.44 16.69 21.74
CA ASN A 62 4.27 17.73 21.13
C ASN A 62 5.25 17.21 20.08
N ASN A 63 5.59 15.92 20.12
CA ASN A 63 6.50 15.25 19.18
C ASN A 63 5.74 14.37 18.17
N ALA A 64 4.45 14.60 17.94
CA ALA A 64 3.70 13.78 17.01
C ALA A 64 4.17 13.94 15.57
N VAL A 65 4.18 12.81 14.86
CA VAL A 65 4.64 12.70 13.47
C VAL A 65 3.63 11.89 12.67
N LEU A 66 3.22 12.43 11.53
CA LEU A 66 2.47 11.70 10.53
C LEU A 66 3.47 11.05 9.56
N SER A 67 3.39 9.73 9.41
CA SER A 67 4.31 8.93 8.60
C SER A 67 3.55 8.27 7.44
N PHE A 68 4.12 8.35 6.25
CA PHE A 68 3.58 7.78 5.02
C PHE A 68 4.58 6.78 4.46
N SER A 69 4.14 5.57 4.16
CA SER A 69 4.96 4.59 3.45
C SER A 69 4.17 3.84 2.39
N GLY A 70 4.84 3.51 1.29
CA GLY A 70 4.32 2.73 0.18
C GLY A 70 4.94 1.34 0.17
N GLY A 71 4.23 0.36 -0.41
CA GLY A 71 4.81 -0.95 -0.64
C GLY A 71 5.95 -0.88 -1.67
N SER A 72 7.12 -1.42 -1.35
CA SER A 72 8.28 -1.50 -2.23
C SER A 72 8.37 -2.88 -2.89
N THR A 73 8.52 -3.92 -2.08
CA THR A 73 8.66 -5.32 -2.52
C THR A 73 7.40 -6.10 -2.23
N ALA A 74 6.92 -6.87 -3.20
CA ALA A 74 5.80 -7.80 -3.02
C ALA A 74 6.30 -9.23 -2.84
N PHE A 75 5.71 -9.91 -1.88
CA PHE A 75 5.91 -11.32 -1.56
C PHE A 75 4.56 -12.03 -1.56
N SER A 76 4.60 -13.36 -1.51
CA SER A 76 3.44 -14.19 -1.23
C SER A 76 3.70 -15.13 -0.07
N ILE A 77 2.65 -15.44 0.70
CA ILE A 77 2.69 -16.54 1.65
C ILE A 77 2.79 -17.85 0.87
N VAL A 78 3.82 -18.65 1.14
CA VAL A 78 4.01 -19.98 0.54
C VAL A 78 3.68 -21.11 1.51
N GLU A 79 3.71 -20.83 2.82
CA GLU A 79 3.32 -21.77 3.86
C GLU A 79 2.89 -20.99 5.11
N THR A 80 1.84 -21.48 5.75
CA THR A 80 1.39 -20.98 7.05
C THR A 80 1.69 -22.04 8.10
N ASN A 81 2.53 -21.73 9.08
CA ASN A 81 2.73 -22.61 10.23
C ASN A 81 1.98 -22.03 11.45
N GLN A 82 0.86 -22.67 11.80
CA GLN A 82 0.01 -22.27 12.93
C GLN A 82 0.56 -22.73 14.31
N ALA A 83 1.85 -23.05 14.42
CA ALA A 83 2.44 -23.48 15.70
C ALA A 83 2.58 -22.30 16.69
N SER A 84 1.59 -22.19 17.58
CA SER A 84 1.50 -21.49 18.88
C SER A 84 2.33 -20.21 19.13
N THR A 85 1.62 -19.13 19.45
CA THR A 85 2.06 -17.83 20.00
C THR A 85 2.88 -16.90 19.10
N SER A 86 3.54 -17.43 18.07
CA SER A 86 4.25 -16.63 17.05
C SER A 86 3.92 -17.20 15.67
N VAL A 87 3.03 -16.54 14.92
CA VAL A 87 2.67 -17.00 13.56
C VAL A 87 3.92 -16.93 12.69
N THR A 88 4.55 -18.08 12.47
CA THR A 88 5.69 -18.20 11.56
C THR A 88 5.13 -18.38 10.17
N ASN A 89 5.21 -17.33 9.37
CA ASN A 89 4.81 -17.38 7.97
C ASN A 89 6.04 -17.66 7.12
N LYS A 90 5.91 -18.50 6.10
CA LYS A 90 6.92 -18.54 5.03
C LYS A 90 6.49 -17.64 3.90
N ILE A 91 7.39 -16.74 3.52
CA ILE A 91 7.27 -15.95 2.30
C ILE A 91 8.27 -16.40 1.25
N ASN A 92 7.99 -16.10 -0.01
CA ASN A 92 8.77 -16.55 -1.16
C ASN A 92 10.20 -15.95 -1.29
N SER A 93 10.60 -14.96 -0.48
CA SER A 93 11.93 -14.31 -0.57
C SER A 93 12.36 -13.59 0.70
N THR A 94 13.67 -13.37 0.87
CA THR A 94 14.27 -12.53 1.92
C THR A 94 14.58 -11.10 1.48
N ASN A 95 14.45 -10.79 0.18
CA ASN A 95 15.05 -9.58 -0.39
C ASN A 95 14.48 -8.30 0.26
N GLY A 96 15.35 -7.51 0.88
CA GLY A 96 14.99 -6.24 1.52
C GLY A 96 14.43 -6.37 2.94
N LEU A 97 14.28 -7.58 3.49
CA LEU A 97 13.87 -7.74 4.89
C LEU A 97 14.96 -7.22 5.83
N ALA A 98 14.55 -6.42 6.80
CA ALA A 98 15.37 -6.04 7.94
C ALA A 98 14.54 -6.14 9.22
N ALA A 99 15.23 -6.17 10.37
CA ALA A 99 14.55 -6.13 11.66
C ALA A 99 13.80 -4.80 11.78
N SER A 100 12.60 -4.82 12.36
CA SER A 100 11.67 -3.69 12.45
C SER A 100 11.10 -3.17 11.13
N SER A 101 11.44 -3.76 9.97
CA SER A 101 10.73 -3.47 8.73
C SER A 101 9.25 -3.82 8.88
N VAL A 102 8.38 -3.02 8.25
CA VAL A 102 6.92 -3.26 8.30
C VAL A 102 6.51 -4.09 7.09
N LEU A 103 5.79 -5.17 7.34
CA LEU A 103 5.10 -5.97 6.33
C LEU A 103 3.60 -5.73 6.43
N VAL A 104 2.97 -5.45 5.29
CA VAL A 104 1.52 -5.37 5.15
C VAL A 104 1.01 -6.62 4.46
N LEU A 105 0.23 -7.43 5.18
CA LEU A 105 -0.56 -8.53 4.64
C LEU A 105 -1.85 -7.97 4.04
N GLN A 106 -2.23 -8.43 2.86
CA GLN A 106 -3.57 -8.23 2.30
C GLN A 106 -4.30 -9.57 2.24
N HIS A 107 -5.27 -9.75 3.13
CA HIS A 107 -6.03 -10.99 3.31
C HIS A 107 -7.53 -10.68 3.42
N GLY A 108 -8.37 -11.42 2.68
CA GLY A 108 -9.83 -11.23 2.72
C GLY A 108 -10.31 -9.81 2.35
N GLY A 109 -9.52 -9.05 1.57
CA GLY A 109 -9.82 -7.64 1.24
C GLY A 109 -9.46 -6.62 2.33
N VAL A 110 -8.87 -7.07 3.43
CA VAL A 110 -8.40 -6.24 4.54
C VAL A 110 -6.87 -6.22 4.58
N CYS A 111 -6.30 -5.15 5.10
CA CYS A 111 -4.85 -5.02 5.27
C CYS A 111 -4.46 -5.06 6.74
N TYR A 112 -3.38 -5.77 7.04
CA TYR A 112 -2.84 -5.93 8.39
C TYR A 112 -1.35 -5.62 8.35
N ALA A 113 -0.89 -4.68 9.19
CA ALA A 113 0.53 -4.37 9.32
C ALA A 113 1.13 -5.10 10.53
N ALA A 114 2.34 -5.61 10.37
CA ALA A 114 3.15 -6.10 11.46
C ALA A 114 4.63 -5.81 11.18
N SER A 115 5.41 -5.58 12.23
CA SER A 115 6.86 -5.44 12.09
C SER A 115 7.53 -6.81 12.10
N VAL A 116 8.63 -6.93 11.35
CA VAL A 116 9.50 -8.10 11.36
C VAL A 116 10.33 -8.09 12.64
N SER A 117 10.23 -9.15 13.43
CA SER A 117 11.10 -9.37 14.58
C SER A 117 12.41 -10.02 14.11
N THR A 118 12.32 -11.16 13.43
CA THR A 118 13.45 -11.91 12.88
C THR A 118 13.02 -12.68 11.62
N TRP A 119 13.98 -13.14 10.83
CA TRP A 119 13.72 -14.03 9.70
C TRP A 119 14.86 -15.04 9.55
N ASN A 120 14.54 -16.18 8.94
CA ASN A 120 15.52 -17.19 8.59
C ASN A 120 15.25 -17.69 7.17
N ALA A 121 16.22 -17.50 6.28
CA ALA A 121 16.19 -18.07 4.95
C ALA A 121 16.25 -19.59 5.06
N SER A 122 15.22 -20.32 4.59
CA SER A 122 15.35 -21.76 4.50
C SER A 122 16.36 -22.08 3.40
N THR A 123 17.31 -22.97 3.66
CA THR A 123 18.25 -23.48 2.66
C THR A 123 17.62 -24.50 1.70
N ASN A 124 16.33 -24.81 1.84
CA ASN A 124 15.64 -25.77 0.98
C ASN A 124 15.32 -25.13 -0.38
N SER A 125 15.92 -25.69 -1.43
CA SER A 125 15.50 -25.45 -2.81
C SER A 125 14.33 -26.37 -3.15
N GLY A 126 13.15 -25.81 -3.48
CA GLY A 126 11.96 -26.57 -3.85
C GLY A 126 10.64 -25.84 -3.56
N PHE A 127 9.50 -26.50 -3.74
CA PHE A 127 8.15 -25.95 -3.46
C PHE A 127 7.98 -25.52 -1.98
N TYR A 128 8.73 -26.14 -1.08
CA TYR A 128 8.80 -25.80 0.36
C TYR A 128 9.94 -24.80 0.70
N GLY A 129 10.63 -24.28 -0.31
CA GLY A 129 11.64 -23.26 -0.16
C GLY A 129 11.00 -21.90 0.12
N GLY A 130 11.46 -21.23 1.17
CA GLY A 130 10.96 -19.92 1.54
C GLY A 130 11.74 -19.30 2.70
N THR A 131 11.28 -18.13 3.13
CA THR A 131 11.83 -17.42 4.27
C THR A 131 10.84 -17.50 5.41
N ASN A 132 11.24 -18.13 6.50
CA ASN A 132 10.47 -18.07 7.74
C ASN A 132 10.58 -16.66 8.30
N VAL A 133 9.45 -15.97 8.44
CA VAL A 133 9.38 -14.64 9.04
C VAL A 133 8.68 -14.76 10.38
N VAL A 134 9.35 -14.25 11.41
CA VAL A 134 8.79 -14.06 12.74
C VAL A 134 8.41 -12.60 12.86
N LEU A 135 7.12 -12.34 13.07
CA LEU A 135 6.59 -11.00 13.29
C LEU A 135 6.71 -10.64 14.77
N ALA A 136 6.71 -9.35 15.08
CA ALA A 136 6.62 -8.88 16.46
C ALA A 136 5.34 -9.40 17.15
N SER A 137 5.33 -9.36 18.49
CA SER A 137 4.22 -9.88 19.31
C SER A 137 2.85 -9.41 18.80
N GLY A 138 1.92 -10.36 18.63
CA GLY A 138 0.60 -10.13 18.03
C GLY A 138 0.53 -10.41 16.52
N GLY A 139 1.66 -10.39 15.81
CA GLY A 139 1.72 -10.64 14.37
C GLY A 139 0.72 -9.80 13.58
N TRP A 140 0.12 -10.38 12.54
CA TRP A 140 -1.00 -9.74 11.83
C TRP A 140 -2.35 -9.90 12.55
N GLY A 141 -2.43 -10.70 13.62
CA GLY A 141 -3.66 -10.95 14.36
C GLY A 141 -4.75 -11.67 13.58
N VAL A 142 -4.40 -12.33 12.46
CA VAL A 142 -5.31 -13.06 11.58
C VAL A 142 -4.59 -14.30 11.02
N ASP A 143 -5.36 -15.35 10.75
CA ASP A 143 -4.86 -16.51 10.03
C ASP A 143 -4.52 -16.15 8.59
N THR A 144 -3.38 -16.64 8.11
CA THR A 144 -2.92 -16.43 6.74
C THR A 144 -3.17 -17.67 5.87
N SER A 145 -3.30 -17.45 4.57
CA SER A 145 -3.47 -18.48 3.56
C SER A 145 -2.34 -18.42 2.54
N VAL A 146 -1.96 -19.58 2.00
CA VAL A 146 -1.02 -19.65 0.88
C VAL A 146 -1.57 -18.84 -0.30
N GLY A 147 -0.73 -17.99 -0.88
CA GLY A 147 -1.09 -17.06 -1.95
C GLY A 147 -1.50 -15.66 -1.47
N ASP A 148 -1.65 -15.43 -0.16
CA ASP A 148 -1.88 -14.08 0.35
C ASP A 148 -0.71 -13.15 -0.03
N ASN A 149 -1.05 -11.92 -0.41
CA ASN A 149 -0.06 -10.92 -0.78
C ASN A 149 0.51 -10.26 0.47
N VAL A 150 1.83 -10.18 0.53
CA VAL A 150 2.56 -9.49 1.60
C VAL A 150 3.45 -8.43 0.97
N PHE A 151 3.42 -7.21 1.49
CA PHE A 151 4.19 -6.10 0.95
C PHE A 151 5.17 -5.57 1.99
N LEU A 152 6.44 -5.49 1.63
CA LEU A 152 7.44 -4.74 2.38
C LEU A 152 7.18 -3.25 2.20
N MET A 153 7.03 -2.52 3.29
CA MET A 153 6.88 -1.07 3.25
C MET A 153 8.25 -0.40 3.12
N ASP A 154 8.32 0.66 2.34
CA ASP A 154 9.50 1.52 2.23
C ASP A 154 9.75 2.34 3.52
N THR A 155 10.89 3.04 3.52
CA THR A 155 11.23 3.99 4.58
C THR A 155 10.17 5.10 4.60
N PRO A 156 9.52 5.35 5.75
CA PRO A 156 8.45 6.34 5.81
C PRO A 156 8.95 7.77 5.52
N VAL A 157 8.18 8.49 4.72
CA VAL A 157 8.25 9.95 4.62
C VAL A 157 7.45 10.54 5.78
N THR A 158 8.02 11.51 6.49
CA THR A 158 7.46 12.03 7.74
C THR A 158 7.09 13.51 7.65
N LEU A 159 6.00 13.86 8.31
CA LEU A 159 5.55 15.23 8.52
C LEU A 159 5.39 15.45 10.04
N PRO A 160 6.21 16.32 10.66
CA PRO A 160 6.00 16.72 12.05
C PRO A 160 4.67 17.46 12.18
N VAL A 161 3.82 17.06 13.13
CA VAL A 161 2.49 17.65 13.33
C VAL A 161 2.27 18.22 14.73
N GLY A 162 3.00 17.73 15.74
CA GLY A 162 2.91 18.21 17.12
C GLY A 162 1.55 17.99 17.78
N ALA A 163 1.30 18.67 18.91
CA ALA A 163 0.05 18.59 19.64
C ALA A 163 -0.98 19.54 19.02
N THR A 164 -1.85 19.00 18.16
CA THR A 164 -2.86 19.78 17.44
C THR A 164 -3.98 18.90 16.89
N THR A 165 -5.12 19.52 16.62
CA THR A 165 -6.13 18.99 15.71
C THR A 165 -6.03 19.75 14.40
N ASN A 166 -5.69 19.07 13.31
CA ASN A 166 -5.48 19.74 12.02
C ASN A 166 -5.70 18.80 10.84
N ALA A 167 -5.65 19.35 9.62
CA ALA A 167 -5.67 18.59 8.40
C ALA A 167 -4.67 19.12 7.38
N ALA A 168 -4.00 18.21 6.69
CA ALA A 168 -3.27 18.49 5.47
C ALA A 168 -4.17 18.21 4.27
N ASN A 169 -4.19 19.12 3.30
CA ASN A 169 -4.96 19.03 2.06
C ASN A 169 -4.08 19.46 0.90
N GLY A 170 -4.17 18.78 -0.24
CA GLY A 170 -3.51 19.20 -1.46
C GLY A 170 -3.71 18.23 -2.60
N ASP A 171 -3.14 18.57 -3.75
CA ASP A 171 -3.19 17.72 -4.93
C ASP A 171 -2.44 16.41 -4.73
N ALA A 172 -1.38 16.39 -3.89
CA ALA A 172 -0.66 15.22 -3.37
C ALA A 172 0.05 15.62 -2.06
N ILE A 173 -0.32 14.99 -0.94
CA ILE A 173 0.46 15.04 0.31
C ILE A 173 1.55 13.96 0.26
N TYR A 174 1.22 12.81 -0.30
CA TYR A 174 2.14 11.70 -0.53
C TYR A 174 1.73 10.94 -1.79
N VAL A 175 2.71 10.46 -2.56
CA VAL A 175 2.49 9.59 -3.73
C VAL A 175 3.31 8.32 -3.51
N ALA A 176 2.66 7.16 -3.63
CA ALA A 176 3.36 5.88 -3.55
C ALA A 176 4.40 5.78 -4.68
N ALA A 177 5.62 5.36 -4.36
CA ALA A 177 6.70 5.27 -5.34
C ALA A 177 6.40 4.29 -6.47
N LEU A 178 5.64 3.23 -6.19
CA LEU A 178 5.31 2.16 -7.15
C LEU A 178 3.78 1.98 -7.27
N PRO A 179 3.26 1.76 -8.49
CA PRO A 179 1.86 1.40 -8.70
C PRO A 179 1.59 -0.04 -8.24
N GLY A 180 0.32 -0.37 -7.98
CA GLY A 180 -0.07 -1.72 -7.58
C GLY A 180 0.40 -2.12 -6.18
N ARG A 181 0.59 -1.14 -5.29
CA ARG A 181 1.13 -1.34 -3.95
C ARG A 181 0.25 -0.67 -2.89
N PRO A 182 0.19 -1.21 -1.67
CA PRO A 182 -0.55 -0.56 -0.59
C PRO A 182 0.18 0.70 -0.13
N VAL A 183 -0.56 1.56 0.57
CA VAL A 183 0.01 2.70 1.29
C VAL A 183 -0.48 2.69 2.71
N ARG A 184 0.42 2.97 3.63
CA ARG A 184 0.20 3.02 5.06
C ARG A 184 0.43 4.44 5.56
N VAL A 185 -0.49 4.93 6.36
CA VAL A 185 -0.43 6.23 7.03
C VAL A 185 -0.57 6.00 8.52
N VAL A 186 0.40 6.49 9.29
CA VAL A 186 0.46 6.27 10.74
C VAL A 186 0.73 7.56 11.47
N LEU A 187 -0.01 7.80 12.54
CA LEU A 187 0.28 8.85 13.48
C LEU A 187 1.04 8.27 14.68
N THR A 188 2.25 8.79 14.92
CA THR A 188 3.09 8.44 16.07
C THR A 188 3.26 9.65 16.99
N PRO A 189 3.59 9.48 18.29
CA PRO A 189 3.69 8.21 19.02
C PRO A 189 2.35 7.49 19.14
N ALA A 190 2.44 6.19 19.41
CA ALA A 190 1.29 5.33 19.60
C ALA A 190 0.62 5.63 20.96
N PHE A 191 -0.33 6.56 20.98
CA PHE A 191 -1.25 6.78 22.10
C PHE A 191 -2.71 6.78 21.66
N SER A 192 -3.61 6.36 22.54
CA SER A 192 -5.06 6.34 22.29
C SER A 192 -5.67 7.73 22.07
N THR A 193 -4.94 8.78 22.45
CA THR A 193 -5.29 10.20 22.26
C THR A 193 -4.88 10.73 20.88
N ASN A 194 -3.91 10.09 20.23
CA ASN A 194 -3.46 10.38 18.87
C ASN A 194 -4.31 9.60 17.87
N LYS A 195 -5.07 10.30 17.02
CA LYS A 195 -6.05 9.70 16.10
C LYS A 195 -5.97 10.28 14.70
N LEU A 196 -6.10 9.42 13.70
CA LEU A 196 -6.41 9.77 12.32
C LEU A 196 -7.93 9.79 12.18
N ASN A 197 -8.50 10.98 12.06
CA ASN A 197 -9.95 11.14 11.93
C ASN A 197 -10.43 10.72 10.54
N ALA A 198 -9.68 11.11 9.51
CA ALA A 198 -9.92 10.71 8.13
C ALA A 198 -8.62 10.80 7.33
N VAL A 199 -8.40 9.85 6.44
CA VAL A 199 -7.37 9.90 5.41
C VAL A 199 -8.05 9.60 4.08
N VAL A 200 -7.71 10.35 3.04
CA VAL A 200 -8.29 10.20 1.71
C VAL A 200 -7.19 9.88 0.71
N GLY A 201 -7.33 8.73 0.06
CA GLY A 201 -6.46 8.28 -1.02
C GLY A 201 -7.19 8.31 -2.38
N ARG A 202 -6.46 8.65 -3.44
CA ARG A 202 -6.89 8.55 -4.83
C ARG A 202 -6.04 7.51 -5.55
N TYR A 203 -6.69 6.55 -6.19
CA TYR A 203 -6.09 5.61 -7.12
C TYR A 203 -6.19 6.20 -8.51
N GLU A 204 -5.05 6.27 -9.20
CA GLU A 204 -4.83 6.91 -10.50
C GLU A 204 -4.22 5.93 -11.50
#